data_AF-A0A072PD14-F1
#
_entry.id   AF-A0A072PD14-F1
#
_cell.length_a   1.000
_cell.length_b   1.000
_cell.length_c   1.000
_cell.angle_alpha   90.00
_cell.angle_beta   90.00
_cell.angle_gamma   90.00
#
_symmetry.space_group_name_H-M   'P 1'
#
loop_
_entity.id
_entity.type
_entity.pdbx_description
1 polymer ?
#
loop_
_entity_poly.entity_id
_entity_poly.type
_entity_poly.pdbx_seq_one_letter_code
_entity_poly.pdbx_strand_id
1 'polypeptide(L)'
;MADTKPSLPRRSSSLHKALIHKLRPLPFQYVWSVWHSKPDQDEEYRLTLLIDHVADIAAFYRIFNNMPWTQLRQNDCIHIFRSGVKPAWEDKENRDGGRWLIRIRPETGRAVKLWEEVCILCCGGELQAAITQGKQACNSEL
;
A
#
# COMPACT_ATOMS: atom_id res chain seq x y z
N MET A 1 -45.36 34.63 32.39
CA MET A 1 -44.18 34.95 31.55
C MET A 1 -43.38 33.66 31.43
N ALA A 2 -43.28 33.07 30.23
CA ALA A 2 -42.59 31.80 30.03
C ALA A 2 -41.20 32.07 29.44
N ASP A 3 -40.16 31.76 30.22
CA ASP A 3 -38.76 31.88 29.80
C ASP A 3 -38.43 30.80 28.76
N THR A 4 -38.24 31.21 27.51
CA THR A 4 -37.80 30.32 26.44
C THR A 4 -36.28 30.32 26.40
N LYS A 5 -35.64 29.21 26.83
CA LYS A 5 -34.18 29.06 26.72
C LYS A 5 -33.74 29.19 25.25
N PRO A 6 -32.71 30.00 24.93
CA PRO A 6 -32.21 30.10 23.56
C PRO A 6 -31.58 28.77 23.13
N SER A 7 -31.98 28.28 21.96
CA SER A 7 -31.42 27.08 21.35
C SER A 7 -29.95 27.31 20.98
N LEU A 8 -29.07 26.37 21.32
CA LEU A 8 -27.66 26.39 20.93
C LEU A 8 -27.52 26.53 19.40
N PRO A 9 -26.51 27.27 18.90
CA PRO A 9 -26.31 27.42 17.48
C PRO A 9 -26.11 26.04 16.85
N ARG A 10 -26.91 25.73 15.83
CA ARG A 10 -26.82 24.51 15.04
C ARG A 10 -25.39 24.40 14.51
N ARG A 11 -24.55 23.56 15.14
CA ARG A 11 -23.17 23.29 14.70
C ARG A 11 -23.21 23.04 13.20
N SER A 12 -22.47 23.85 12.44
CA SER A 12 -22.48 23.88 10.98
C SER A 12 -22.00 22.54 10.40
N SER A 13 -22.91 21.58 10.33
CA SER A 13 -22.67 20.25 9.79
C SER A 13 -22.34 20.29 8.30
N SER A 14 -22.75 21.36 7.60
CA SER A 14 -22.41 21.62 6.19
C SER A 14 -20.94 21.99 6.02
N LEU A 15 -20.38 22.87 6.85
CA LEU A 15 -18.94 23.20 6.80
C LEU A 15 -18.09 21.98 7.18
N HIS A 16 -18.48 21.25 8.23
CA HIS A 16 -17.77 20.04 8.62
C HIS A 16 -17.76 18.98 7.50
N LYS A 17 -18.90 18.75 6.83
CA LYS A 17 -18.99 17.85 5.67
C LYS A 17 -18.16 18.33 4.49
N ALA A 18 -18.18 19.62 4.19
CA ALA A 18 -17.39 20.20 3.10
C ALA A 18 -15.89 20.09 3.36
N LEU A 19 -15.44 20.32 4.60
CA LEU A 19 -14.05 20.14 5.01
C LEU A 19 -13.62 18.68 4.94
N ILE A 20 -14.43 17.74 5.44
CA ILE A 20 -14.15 16.30 5.32
C ILE A 20 -14.00 15.90 3.85
N HIS A 21 -14.87 16.40 2.98
CA HIS A 21 -14.78 16.11 1.55
C HIS A 21 -13.50 16.65 0.90
N LYS A 22 -13.09 17.87 1.25
CA LYS A 22 -11.86 18.50 0.73
C LYS A 22 -10.57 17.87 1.26
N LEU A 23 -10.62 17.27 2.45
CA LEU A 23 -9.48 16.59 3.07
C LEU A 23 -9.42 15.10 2.73
N ARG A 24 -10.29 14.61 1.82
CA ARG A 24 -10.21 13.22 1.38
C ARG A 24 -8.89 12.97 0.65
N PRO A 25 -8.18 11.88 0.99
CA PRO A 25 -7.01 11.47 0.25
C PRO A 25 -7.33 11.35 -1.24
N LEU A 26 -6.40 11.79 -2.08
CA LEU A 26 -6.52 11.55 -3.51
C LEU A 26 -6.42 10.05 -3.79
N PRO A 27 -7.25 9.52 -4.70
CA PRO A 27 -7.16 8.13 -5.09
C PRO A 27 -5.84 7.87 -5.81
N PHE A 28 -5.30 6.67 -5.63
CA PHE A 28 -4.24 6.14 -6.47
C PHE A 28 -4.72 6.01 -7.92
N GLN A 29 -3.76 5.95 -8.85
CA GLN A 29 -4.06 5.74 -10.27
C GLN A 29 -4.79 4.42 -10.52
N TYR A 30 -4.47 3.39 -9.72
CA TYR A 30 -5.11 2.09 -9.75
C TYR A 30 -5.59 1.69 -8.36
N VAL A 31 -6.60 0.83 -8.32
CA VAL A 31 -6.95 0.10 -7.10
C VAL A 31 -5.99 -1.07 -6.95
N TRP A 32 -5.50 -1.29 -5.73
CA TRP A 32 -4.56 -2.36 -5.40
C TRP A 32 -5.21 -3.41 -4.50
N SER A 33 -4.62 -4.59 -4.48
CA SER A 33 -5.00 -5.72 -3.64
C SER A 33 -3.77 -6.24 -2.89
N VAL A 34 -3.99 -6.65 -1.65
CA VAL A 34 -2.95 -7.19 -0.76
C VAL A 34 -3.17 -8.69 -0.62
N TRP A 35 -2.12 -9.46 -0.82
CA TRP A 35 -2.12 -10.91 -0.75
C TRP A 35 -1.08 -11.41 0.24
N HIS A 36 -1.31 -12.62 0.74
CA HIS A 36 -0.37 -13.39 1.54
C HIS A 36 -0.12 -14.73 0.88
N SER A 37 1.13 -15.15 0.83
CA SER A 37 1.50 -16.49 0.41
C SER A 37 2.30 -17.18 1.50
N LYS A 38 2.05 -18.49 1.64
CA LYS A 38 2.85 -19.38 2.47
C LYS A 38 3.50 -20.43 1.56
N PRO A 39 4.77 -20.79 1.79
CA PRO A 39 5.32 -21.98 1.18
C PRO A 39 4.71 -23.18 1.90
N ASP A 40 4.04 -24.06 1.16
CA ASP A 40 3.61 -25.35 1.68
C ASP A 40 4.73 -26.38 1.54
N GLN A 41 4.67 -27.45 2.35
CA GLN A 41 5.63 -28.57 2.29
C GLN A 41 5.56 -29.32 0.96
N ASP A 42 4.41 -29.24 0.28
CA ASP A 42 4.12 -29.89 -1.01
C ASP A 42 4.32 -28.94 -2.21
N GLU A 43 5.08 -27.85 -2.07
CA GLU A 43 5.34 -26.82 -3.10
C GLU A 43 4.11 -26.08 -3.66
N GLU A 44 2.89 -26.38 -3.18
CA GLU A 44 1.69 -25.67 -3.60
C GLU A 44 1.68 -24.26 -2.98
N TYR A 45 2.00 -23.26 -3.80
CA TYR A 45 2.05 -21.86 -3.39
C TYR A 45 0.65 -21.35 -3.03
N ARG A 46 0.26 -21.51 -1.76
CA ARG A 46 -1.08 -21.11 -1.32
C ARG A 46 -1.17 -19.58 -1.24
N LEU A 47 -1.76 -19.01 -2.27
CA LEU A 47 -2.01 -17.59 -2.37
C LEU A 47 -3.38 -17.20 -1.78
N THR A 48 -3.38 -16.33 -0.78
CA THR A 48 -4.58 -15.87 -0.07
C THR A 48 -4.76 -14.37 -0.27
N LEU A 49 -5.93 -13.96 -0.79
CA LEU A 49 -6.32 -12.56 -0.87
C LEU A 49 -6.67 -12.05 0.53
N LEU A 50 -5.98 -11.00 1.00
CA LEU A 50 -6.28 -10.37 2.27
C LEU A 50 -7.23 -9.19 2.12
N ILE A 51 -6.95 -8.32 1.14
CA ILE A 51 -7.73 -7.11 0.85
C ILE A 51 -7.77 -6.93 -0.66
N ASP A 52 -8.95 -6.67 -1.22
CA ASP A 52 -9.15 -6.50 -2.67
C ASP A 52 -9.19 -5.04 -3.13
N HIS A 53 -9.40 -4.10 -2.20
CA HIS A 53 -9.69 -2.70 -2.52
C HIS A 53 -8.86 -1.69 -1.69
N VAL A 54 -7.66 -1.38 -2.21
CA VAL A 54 -6.79 -0.32 -1.71
C VAL A 54 -6.74 0.81 -2.75
N ALA A 55 -7.59 1.81 -2.57
CA ALA A 55 -7.81 2.87 -3.57
C ALA A 55 -7.06 4.17 -3.28
N ASP A 56 -6.50 4.35 -2.08
CA ASP A 56 -5.82 5.58 -1.68
C ASP A 56 -4.77 5.32 -0.58
N ILE A 57 -3.99 6.35 -0.27
CA ILE A 57 -2.90 6.28 0.72
C ILE A 57 -3.40 6.01 2.14
N ALA A 58 -4.61 6.45 2.50
CA ALA A 58 -5.16 6.18 3.82
C ALA A 58 -5.59 4.71 3.96
N ALA A 59 -6.15 4.12 2.89
CA ALA A 59 -6.46 2.70 2.82
C ALA A 59 -5.18 1.85 2.93
N PHE A 60 -4.11 2.25 2.25
CA PHE A 60 -2.80 1.60 2.37
C PHE A 60 -2.29 1.62 3.81
N TYR A 61 -2.20 2.80 4.44
CA TYR A 61 -1.68 2.91 5.80
C TYR A 61 -2.56 2.24 6.84
N ARG A 62 -3.89 2.18 6.63
CA ARG A 62 -4.78 1.40 7.48
C ARG A 62 -4.40 -0.08 7.47
N ILE A 63 -4.00 -0.64 6.34
CA ILE A 63 -3.60 -2.05 6.25
C ILE A 63 -2.19 -2.22 6.79
N PHE A 64 -1.26 -1.39 6.33
CA PHE A 64 0.16 -1.46 6.68
C PHE A 64 0.36 -1.35 8.20
N ASN A 65 -0.31 -0.41 8.87
CA ASN A 65 -0.16 -0.18 10.31
C ASN A 65 -0.77 -1.30 11.17
N ASN A 66 -1.71 -2.07 10.64
CA ASN A 66 -2.36 -3.18 11.35
C ASN A 66 -1.77 -4.55 10.98
N MET A 67 -0.73 -4.59 10.13
CA MET A 67 -0.07 -5.82 9.74
C MET A 67 0.97 -6.24 10.79
N PRO A 68 1.01 -7.51 11.23
CA PRO A 68 1.91 -7.95 12.29
C PRO A 68 3.31 -8.26 11.73
N TRP A 69 4.02 -7.22 11.26
CA TRP A 69 5.32 -7.33 10.57
C TRP A 69 6.37 -8.15 11.31
N THR A 70 6.39 -8.09 12.64
CA THR A 70 7.34 -8.81 13.49
C THR A 70 6.96 -10.27 13.74
N GLN A 71 5.74 -10.67 13.39
CA GLN A 71 5.21 -12.01 13.61
C GLN A 71 5.08 -12.82 12.31
N LEU A 72 5.53 -12.26 11.17
CA LEU A 72 5.59 -12.98 9.91
C LEU A 72 6.57 -14.15 10.04
N ARG A 73 6.12 -15.35 9.66
CA ARG A 73 6.96 -16.55 9.72
C ARG A 73 8.01 -16.52 8.63
N GLN A 74 9.07 -17.30 8.84
CA GLN A 74 10.07 -17.52 7.81
C GLN A 74 9.40 -18.02 6.53
N ASN A 75 9.78 -17.41 5.40
CA ASN A 75 9.27 -17.66 4.05
C ASN A 75 7.80 -17.26 3.78
N ASP A 76 7.05 -16.71 4.75
CA ASP A 76 5.78 -16.03 4.44
C ASP A 76 6.09 -14.79 3.57
N CYS A 77 5.25 -14.51 2.56
CA CYS A 77 5.40 -13.31 1.73
C CYS A 77 4.11 -12.50 1.68
N ILE A 78 4.26 -11.18 1.73
CA ILE A 78 3.19 -10.20 1.50
C ILE A 78 3.36 -9.61 0.11
N HIS A 79 2.27 -9.52 -0.63
CA HIS A 79 2.26 -9.00 -2.00
C HIS A 79 1.27 -7.86 -2.12
N ILE A 80 1.63 -6.83 -2.87
CA ILE A 80 0.71 -5.76 -3.27
C ILE A 80 0.71 -5.70 -4.79
N PHE A 81 -0.45 -5.96 -5.39
CA PHE A 81 -0.64 -6.03 -6.83
C PHE A 81 -1.82 -5.18 -7.25
N ARG A 82 -1.87 -4.77 -8.51
CA ARG A 82 -3.04 -4.10 -9.06
C ARG A 82 -4.25 -5.03 -8.91
N SER A 83 -5.40 -4.47 -8.56
CA SER A 83 -6.64 -5.24 -8.45
C SER A 83 -6.93 -5.96 -9.76
N GLY A 84 -7.27 -7.25 -9.65
CA GLY A 84 -7.47 -8.16 -10.79
C GLY A 84 -6.20 -8.82 -11.33
N VAL A 85 -5.00 -8.44 -10.86
CA VAL A 85 -3.74 -9.11 -11.22
C VAL A 85 -3.30 -9.99 -10.07
N LYS A 86 -3.07 -11.27 -10.34
CA LYS A 86 -2.60 -12.22 -9.34
C LYS A 86 -1.08 -12.10 -9.19
N PRO A 87 -0.52 -12.17 -7.97
CA PRO A 87 0.91 -12.34 -7.71
C PRO A 87 1.38 -13.76 -8.07
N ALA A 88 1.25 -14.12 -9.35
CA ALA A 88 1.57 -15.42 -9.92
C ALA A 88 2.21 -15.21 -11.30
N TRP A 89 3.22 -16.01 -11.64
CA TRP A 89 3.94 -15.84 -12.91
C TRP A 89 3.08 -16.25 -14.12
N GLU A 90 2.07 -17.06 -13.88
CA GLU A 90 1.06 -17.53 -14.83
C GLU A 90 0.04 -16.44 -15.19
N ASP A 91 -0.06 -15.37 -14.39
CA ASP A 91 -0.94 -14.25 -14.71
C ASP A 91 -0.47 -13.56 -16.00
N LYS A 92 -1.42 -13.27 -16.90
CA LYS A 92 -1.15 -12.71 -18.22
C LYS A 92 -0.35 -11.40 -18.16
N GLU A 93 -0.52 -10.61 -17.10
CA GLU A 93 0.17 -9.32 -16.94
C GLU A 93 1.60 -9.50 -16.42
N ASN A 94 1.95 -10.67 -15.88
CA ASN A 94 3.26 -10.96 -15.30
C ASN A 94 4.15 -11.82 -16.22
N ARG A 95 3.55 -12.64 -17.09
CA ARG A 95 4.26 -13.67 -17.88
C ARG A 95 5.42 -13.14 -18.75
N ASP A 96 5.25 -11.93 -19.30
CA ASP A 96 6.20 -11.29 -20.21
C ASP A 96 7.05 -10.22 -19.48
N GLY A 97 6.95 -10.19 -18.15
CA GLY A 97 7.59 -9.20 -17.30
C GLY A 97 8.93 -9.67 -16.71
N GLY A 98 9.31 -8.99 -15.63
CA GLY A 98 10.49 -9.33 -14.83
C GLY A 98 10.32 -8.88 -13.40
N ARG A 99 11.29 -9.19 -12.54
CA ARG A 99 11.28 -8.76 -11.13
C ARG A 99 12.62 -8.16 -10.73
N TRP A 100 12.56 -7.24 -9.80
CA TRP A 100 13.73 -6.70 -9.12
C TRP A 100 13.85 -7.40 -7.78
N LEU A 101 15.05 -7.86 -7.43
CA LEU A 101 15.31 -8.51 -6.16
C LEU A 101 16.24 -7.66 -5.32
N ILE A 102 15.70 -7.06 -4.25
CA ILE A 102 16.47 -6.28 -3.28
C ILE A 102 16.73 -7.16 -2.06
N ARG A 103 17.99 -7.40 -1.75
CA ARG A 103 18.40 -8.14 -0.54
C ARG A 103 18.81 -7.15 0.55
N ILE A 104 18.21 -7.32 1.71
CA ILE A 104 18.42 -6.43 2.87
C ILE A 104 19.12 -7.25 3.95
N ARG A 105 20.11 -6.66 4.61
CA ARG A 105 20.73 -7.29 5.79
C ARG A 105 19.68 -7.39 6.91
N PRO A 106 19.73 -8.46 7.73
CA PRO A 106 18.79 -8.67 8.83
C PRO A 106 19.09 -7.65 9.95
N GLU A 107 18.62 -6.43 9.75
CA GLU A 107 18.71 -5.32 10.67
C GLU A 107 17.28 -4.90 11.02
N THR A 108 16.99 -4.78 12.32
CA THR A 108 15.63 -4.57 12.83
C THR A 108 14.97 -3.37 12.18
N GLY A 109 13.79 -3.58 11.58
CA GLY A 109 12.95 -2.52 11.01
C GLY A 109 13.35 -2.02 9.61
N ARG A 110 14.59 -2.23 9.15
CA ARG A 110 15.02 -1.75 7.81
C ARG A 110 14.24 -2.36 6.67
N ALA A 111 13.93 -3.67 6.76
CA ALA A 111 13.18 -4.36 5.73
C ALA A 111 11.74 -3.84 5.60
N VAL A 112 11.07 -3.61 6.74
CA VAL A 112 9.70 -3.09 6.78
C VAL A 112 9.65 -1.65 6.26
N LYS A 113 10.61 -0.81 6.64
CA LYS A 113 10.68 0.57 6.14
C LYS A 113 10.94 0.63 4.64
N LEU A 114 11.89 -0.16 4.12
CA LEU A 114 12.13 -0.20 2.68
C LEU A 114 10.91 -0.72 1.91
N TRP A 115 10.26 -1.75 2.46
CA TRP A 115 9.02 -2.29 1.89
C TRP A 115 7.92 -1.22 1.81
N GLU A 116 7.74 -0.43 2.87
CA GLU A 116 6.81 0.71 2.91
C GLU A 116 7.09 1.71 1.78
N GLU A 117 8.34 2.18 1.69
CA GLU A 117 8.76 3.19 0.69
C GLU A 117 8.53 2.69 -0.73
N VAL A 118 8.92 1.44 -1.03
CA VAL A 118 8.69 0.83 -2.35
C VAL A 118 7.20 0.71 -2.65
N CYS A 119 6.38 0.27 -1.68
CA CYS A 119 4.95 0.14 -1.89
C CYS A 119 4.27 1.48 -2.19
N ILE A 120 4.65 2.54 -1.48
CA ILE A 120 4.08 3.88 -1.69
C ILE A 120 4.50 4.45 -3.05
N LEU A 121 5.77 4.29 -3.41
CA LEU A 121 6.26 4.70 -4.74
C LEU A 121 5.56 3.93 -5.86
N CYS A 122 5.31 2.63 -5.69
CA CYS A 122 4.52 1.82 -6.62
C CYS A 122 3.08 2.32 -6.72
N CYS A 123 2.37 2.40 -5.59
CA CYS A 123 0.95 2.74 -5.56
C CYS A 123 0.68 4.17 -6.02
N GLY A 124 1.61 5.08 -5.73
CA GLY A 124 1.59 6.47 -6.17
C GLY A 124 2.01 6.68 -7.62
N GLY A 125 2.55 5.66 -8.30
CA GLY A 125 2.99 5.77 -9.70
C GLY A 125 4.36 6.44 -9.91
N GLU A 126 5.14 6.61 -8.84
CA GLU A 126 6.40 7.36 -8.83
C GLU A 126 7.67 6.47 -8.85
N LEU A 127 7.51 5.15 -8.68
CA LEU A 127 8.67 4.24 -8.58
C LEU A 127 9.57 4.30 -9.83
N GLN A 128 8.99 4.31 -11.03
CA GLN A 128 9.77 4.34 -12.27
C GLN A 128 10.60 5.63 -12.39
N ALA A 129 10.03 6.77 -12.00
CA ALA A 129 10.73 8.05 -11.99
C ALA A 129 11.89 8.03 -10.98
N ALA A 130 11.63 7.57 -9.75
CA ALA A 130 12.63 7.45 -8.69
C ALA A 130 13.82 6.58 -9.11
N ILE A 131 13.55 5.42 -9.72
CA ILE A 131 14.59 4.51 -10.23
C ILE A 131 15.42 5.17 -11.34
N THR A 132 14.77 5.91 -12.24
CA THR A 132 15.45 6.53 -13.39
C THR A 132 16.38 7.65 -12.95
N GLN A 133 15.95 8.46 -11.99
CA GLN A 133 16.77 9.52 -11.40
C GLN A 133 17.98 8.95 -10.64
N GLY A 134 17.78 7.88 -9.86
CA GLY A 134 18.88 7.21 -9.15
C GLY A 134 19.97 6.67 -10.10
N LYS A 135 19.59 6.14 -11.26
CA LYS A 135 20.56 5.70 -12.29
C LYS A 135 21.37 6.87 -12.86
N GLN A 136 20.74 8.02 -13.08
CA GLN A 136 21.44 9.22 -13.59
C GLN A 136 22.45 9.74 -12.57
N ALA A 137 22.08 9.79 -11.28
CA ALA A 137 22.98 10.22 -10.21
C ALA A 137 24.23 9.31 -10.10
N CYS A 138 24.06 7.98 -10.10
CA CYS A 138 25.20 7.06 -10.08
C CYS A 138 26.07 7.13 -11.33
N ASN A 139 25.49 7.42 -12.50
CA ASN A 139 26.24 7.56 -13.74
C ASN A 139 26.97 8.91 -13.87
N SER A 140 26.59 9.93 -13.09
CA SER A 140 27.25 11.24 -13.06
C SER A 140 28.40 11.33 -12.05
N GLU A 141 28.60 10.31 -11.22
CA GLU A 141 29.71 10.19 -10.26
C GLU A 141 30.88 9.34 -10.80
N LEU A 142 30.90 9.07 -12.11
CA LEU A 142 31.99 8.43 -12.87
C LEU A 142 32.41 9.34 -14.04
#